data_AF-A0A3C0NI12-F1
#
_entry.id   AF-A0A3C0NI12-F1
#
_cell.length_a   1.000
_cell.length_b   1.000
_cell.length_c   1.000
_cell.angle_alpha   90.00
_cell.angle_beta   90.00
_cell.angle_gamma   90.00
#
_symmetry.space_group_name_H-M   'P 1'
#
loop_
_entity.id
_entity.type
_entity.pdbx_description
1 polymer ?
#
loop_
_entity_poly.entity_id
_entity_poly.type
_entity_poly.pdbx_seq_one_letter_code
_entity_poly.pdbx_strand_id
1 'polypeptide(L)' 'METLLAGHYQIIKHLGGGGFGQTFLARDNHLPGNPWCVVKQLKPQFNDPEALATAKRLFAREAETLYRLGTHDQIPRLLA' A
#
# COMPACT_ATOMS: atom_id res chain seq x y z
N MET A 1 -0.61 17.82 11.96
CA MET A 1 -1.30 16.59 12.41
C MET A 1 -0.71 15.44 11.63
N GLU A 2 -0.17 14.44 12.32
CA GLU A 2 0.38 13.24 11.69
C GLU A 2 -0.78 12.40 11.16
N THR A 3 -0.69 11.96 9.90
CA THR A 3 -1.72 11.09 9.32
C THR A 3 -1.38 9.64 9.66
N LEU A 4 -2.26 8.99 10.43
CA LEU A 4 -2.19 7.57 10.74
C LEU A 4 -3.13 6.79 9.83
N LEU A 5 -2.58 5.90 9.00
CA LEU A 5 -3.37 4.94 8.24
C LEU A 5 -3.49 3.63 9.01
N ALA A 6 -4.68 3.03 8.98
CA ALA A 6 -5.03 1.82 9.74
C ALA A 6 -4.77 1.90 11.27
N GLY A 7 -4.53 3.10 11.82
CA GLY A 7 -4.27 3.33 13.23
C GLY A 7 -2.81 3.13 13.66
N HIS A 8 -1.91 2.66 12.79
CA HIS A 8 -0.52 2.39 13.15
C HIS A 8 0.52 2.75 12.08
N TYR A 9 0.14 2.98 10.83
CA TYR A 9 1.08 3.46 9.81
C TYR A 9 1.16 4.98 9.84
N GLN A 10 2.22 5.51 10.40
CA GLN A 10 2.50 6.95 10.41
C GLN A 10 3.05 7.35 9.04
N ILE A 11 2.29 8.16 8.30
CA ILE A 11 2.69 8.62 6.97
C ILE A 11 3.75 9.70 7.08
N ILE A 12 4.91 9.44 6.44
CA ILE A 12 6.04 10.36 6.42
C ILE A 12 6.07 11.17 5.13
N LYS A 13 5.84 10.52 3.98
CA LYS A 13 5.93 11.19 2.67
C LYS A 13 5.07 10.51 1.62
N HIS A 14 4.42 11.29 0.76
CA HIS A 14 3.81 10.78 -0.47
C HIS A 14 4.91 10.44 -1.50
N LEU A 15 4.93 9.20 -1.98
CA LEU A 15 5.90 8.72 -2.97
C LEU A 15 5.37 8.83 -4.40
N GLY A 16 4.06 8.73 -4.57
CA GLY A 16 3.43 8.81 -5.88
C GLY A 16 2.00 8.27 -5.85
N GLY A 17 1.30 8.44 -6.96
CA GLY A 17 -0.05 7.94 -7.13
C GLY A 17 -0.39 7.82 -8.60
N GLY A 18 -1.32 6.93 -8.91
CA GLY A 18 -1.87 6.74 -10.25
C GLY A 18 -3.38 6.53 -10.17
N GLY A 19 -3.99 6.07 -11.27
CA GLY A 19 -5.45 5.93 -11.35
C GLY A 19 -6.09 5.08 -10.25
N PHE A 20 -5.34 4.18 -9.62
CA PHE A 20 -5.88 3.20 -8.67
C PHE A 20 -5.61 3.52 -7.20
N GLY A 21 -4.70 4.45 -6.88
CA GLY A 21 -4.40 4.74 -5.49
C GLY A 21 -3.15 5.58 -5.26
N GLN A 22 -2.80 5.71 -3.99
CA GLN A 22 -1.67 6.48 -3.50
C GLN A 22 -0.66 5.57 -2.82
N THR A 23 0.62 5.91 -2.96
CA THR A 23 1.74 5.20 -2.37
C THR A 23 2.48 6.15 -1.44
N PHE A 24 2.76 5.69 -0.22
CA PHE A 24 3.37 6.49 0.83
C PHE A 24 4.58 5.78 1.44
N LEU A 25 5.58 6.55 1.84
CA LEU A 25 6.58 6.14 2.80
C LEU A 25 6.01 6.33 4.20
N ALA A 26 6.07 5.30 5.02
CA ALA A 26 5.52 5.28 6.36
C ALA A 26 6.48 4.64 7.37
N ARG A 27 6.18 4.85 8.65
CA ARG A 27 6.71 4.10 9.78
C ARG A 27 5.61 3.20 10.32
N ASP A 28 5.90 1.93 10.50
CA ASP A 28 4.96 0.99 11.12
C ASP A 28 5.12 1.04 12.64
N ASN A 29 4.20 1.73 13.31
CA ASN A 29 4.25 1.90 14.77
C ASN A 29 3.75 0.68 15.55
N HIS A 30 3.24 -0.36 14.87
CA HIS A 30 2.85 -1.62 15.49
C HIS A 30 4.07 -2.51 15.76
N LEU A 31 5.12 -2.39 14.94
CA LEU A 31 6.32 -3.22 15.04
C LEU A 31 7.41 -2.57 15.92
N PRO A 32 8.15 -3.36 16.73
CA PRO A 32 9.27 -2.85 17.50
C PRO A 32 10.31 -2.14 16.62
N GLY A 33 10.77 -0.98 17.07
CA GLY A 33 11.75 -0.16 16.35
C GLY A 33 11.17 0.66 15.19
N ASN A 34 9.85 0.62 15.01
CA ASN A 34 9.11 1.43 14.05
C ASN A 34 9.72 1.37 12.65
N PRO A 35 9.82 0.19 12.01
CA PRO A 35 10.52 0.04 10.74
C PRO A 35 9.90 0.93 9.65
N TRP A 36 10.73 1.33 8.69
CA TRP A 36 10.25 1.97 7.47
C TRP A 36 9.51 0.97 6.60
N CYS A 37 8.38 1.40 6.04
CA CYS A 37 7.61 0.61 5.09
C CYS A 37 6.98 1.49 4.01
N VAL A 38 6.51 0.84 2.94
CA VAL A 38 5.72 1.49 1.90
C VAL A 38 4.26 1.06 2.06
N VAL A 39 3.36 2.03 2.18
CA VAL A 39 1.92 1.79 2.26
C VAL A 39 1.29 2.16 0.93
N LYS A 40 0.60 1.20 0.30
CA LYS A 40 -0.23 1.44 -0.87
C LYS A 40 -1.69 1.50 -0.44
N GLN A 41 -2.32 2.64 -0.62
CA GLN A 41 -3.74 2.85 -0.30
C GLN A 41 -4.54 2.85 -1.59
N LEU A 42 -5.48 1.91 -1.72
CA LEU A 42 -6.49 1.96 -2.78
C LEU A 42 -7.36 3.21 -2.58
N LYS A 43 -7.29 4.14 -3.53
CA LYS A 43 -8.03 5.41 -3.50
C LYS A 43 -8.45 5.76 -4.93
N PRO A 44 -9.52 5.13 -5.43
CA PRO A 44 -9.98 5.34 -6.79
C PRO A 44 -10.48 6.78 -6.96
N GLN A 45 -10.17 7.38 -8.11
CA GLN A 45 -10.58 8.75 -8.46
C GLN A 45 -11.86 8.81 -9.28
N PHE A 46 -12.46 7.65 -9.55
CA PHE A 46 -13.64 7.46 -10.40
C PHE A 46 -14.75 6.77 -9.62
N ASN A 47 -15.99 7.15 -9.92
CA ASN A 47 -17.19 6.60 -9.29
C ASN A 47 -17.87 5.50 -10.14
N ASP A 48 -17.28 5.12 -11.27
CA ASP A 48 -17.80 4.04 -12.10
C ASP A 48 -17.66 2.68 -11.38
N PRO A 49 -18.76 1.95 -11.11
CA PRO A 49 -18.72 0.67 -10.39
C PRO A 49 -17.83 -0.38 -11.06
N GLU A 50 -17.76 -0.43 -12.38
CA GLU A 50 -16.95 -1.41 -13.11
C GLU A 50 -15.45 -1.10 -12.98
N ALA A 51 -15.07 0.17 -13.14
CA ALA A 51 -13.71 0.63 -12.88
C ALA A 51 -13.29 0.39 -11.42
N LEU A 52 -14.20 0.60 -10.45
CA LEU A 52 -13.96 0.32 -9.03
C LEU A 52 -13.73 -1.17 -8.77
N ALA A 53 -14.55 -2.04 -9.35
CA ALA A 53 -14.38 -3.50 -9.26
C ALA A 53 -13.04 -3.94 -9.86
N THR A 54 -12.67 -3.39 -11.01
CA THR A 54 -11.38 -3.67 -11.65
C THR A 54 -10.20 -3.18 -10.80
N ALA A 55 -10.28 -1.96 -10.25
CA ALA A 55 -9.24 -1.41 -9.38
C ALA A 55 -9.02 -2.28 -8.14
N LYS A 56 -10.10 -2.71 -7.47
CA LYS A 56 -10.04 -3.64 -6.32
C LYS A 56 -9.39 -4.97 -6.70
N ARG A 57 -9.79 -5.56 -7.83
CA ARG A 57 -9.24 -6.84 -8.31
C ARG A 57 -7.75 -6.75 -8.63
N LEU A 58 -7.32 -5.70 -9.33
CA LEU A 58 -5.91 -5.49 -9.66
C LEU A 58 -5.07 -5.25 -8.41
N PHE A 59 -5.58 -4.47 -7.47
CA PHE A 59 -4.91 -4.22 -6.18
C PHE A 59 -4.74 -5.52 -5.37
N ALA A 60 -5.78 -6.36 -5.30
CA ALA A 60 -5.71 -7.65 -4.63
C ALA A 60 -4.70 -8.60 -5.31
N ARG A 61 -4.68 -8.62 -6.65
CA ARG A 61 -3.75 -9.46 -7.43
C ARG A 61 -2.30 -9.06 -7.23
N GLU A 62 -2.00 -7.77 -7.05
CA GLU A 62 -0.65 -7.28 -6.75
C GLU A 62 -0.17 -7.85 -5.41
N ALA A 63 -0.98 -7.74 -4.35
CA ALA A 63 -0.67 -8.32 -3.04
C ALA A 63 -0.48 -9.85 -3.12
N GLU A 64 -1.36 -10.56 -3.81
CA GLU A 64 -1.24 -12.01 -4.01
C GLU A 64 0.05 -12.38 -4.76
N THR A 65 0.42 -11.60 -5.78
CA THR A 65 1.64 -11.84 -6.55
C THR A 65 2.88 -11.64 -5.68
N LEU A 66 2.95 -10.56 -4.90
CA LEU A 66 4.06 -10.33 -3.98
C LEU A 66 4.14 -11.40 -2.89
N TYR A 67 3.00 -11.87 -2.37
CA TYR A 67 2.96 -12.98 -1.41
C TYR A 67 3.56 -14.25 -2.01
N ARG A 68 3.20 -14.61 -3.25
CA ARG A 68 3.74 -15.79 -3.95
C ARG A 68 5.22 -15.66 -4.27
N LEU A 69 5.70 -14.46 -4.61
CA LEU A 69 7.12 -14.19 -4.90
C LEU A 69 7.98 -14.24 -3.63
N GLY A 70 7.40 -14.01 -2.46
CA GLY A 70 8.09 -14.15 -1.18
C GLY A 70 9.20 -13.11 -1.01
N THR A 71 10.40 -13.57 -0.62
CA THR A 71 11.56 -12.70 -0.39
C THR A 71 12.56 -12.84 -1.53
N HIS A 72 12.92 -11.72 -2.15
CA HIS A 72 13.92 -11.67 -3.22
C HIS A 72 14.60 -10.29 -3.24
N ASP A 73 15.92 -10.23 -3.47
CA ASP A 73 16.73 -9.00 -3.35
C ASP A 73 16.37 -7.87 -4.33
N GLN A 74 15.59 -8.15 -5.38
CA GLN A 74 15.24 -7.21 -6.44
C GLN A 74 13.73 -6.98 -6.56
N ILE A 75 12.93 -7.58 -5.66
CA ILE A 75 11.48 -7.48 -5.67
C ILE A 75 11.02 -7.04 -4.29
N PRO A 76 10.14 -6.03 -4.18
CA PRO A 76 9.58 -5.64 -2.90
C PRO A 76 8.87 -6.81 -2.22
N ARG A 77 9.13 -7.02 -0.92
CA ARG A 77 8.42 -8.02 -0.13
C ARG A 77 7.08 -7.47 0.37
N LEU A 78 6.03 -8.28 0.34
CA LEU A 78 4.81 -7.97 1.07
C LEU A 78 5.05 -8.08 2.58
N LEU A 79 4.67 -7.03 3.33
CA LEU A 79 4.59 -7.08 4.79
C LEU A 79 3.15 -7.46 5.15
N ALA A 80 2.99 -8.46 6.00
CA ALA A 80 1.72 -9.00 6.47
C ALA A 80 1.68 -8.96 8.00
#